data_AF-A0A951EGH8-F1
#
_entry.id   AF-A0A951EGH8-F1
#
_cell.length_a   1.000
_cell.length_b   1.000
_cell.length_c   1.000
_cell.angle_alpha   90.00
_cell.angle_beta   90.00
_cell.angle_gamma   90.00
#
_symmetry.space_group_name_H-M   'P 1'
#
loop_
_entity.id
_entity.type
_entity.pdbx_description
1 polymer ?
#
loop_
_entity_poly.entity_id
_entity_poly.type
_entity_poly.pdbx_seq_one_letter_code
_entity_poly.pdbx_strand_id
1 'polypeptide(L)' 'FVMNGGTSAKTLQVYELQAKEFTGYWAGTQSLDQAIANVVKGMAGLLK' A
#
# COMPACT_ATOMS: atom_id res chain seq x y z
N PHE A 1 0.15 15.64 21.93
CA PHE A 1 -0.63 15.14 20.78
C PHE A 1 -0.70 13.64 20.87
N VAL A 2 -1.78 13.12 21.45
CA VAL A 2 -2.10 11.70 21.40
C VAL A 2 -2.45 11.40 19.94
N MET A 3 -1.51 10.86 19.17
CA MET A 3 -1.82 10.32 17.85
C MET A 3 -2.59 9.03 18.06
N ASN A 4 -3.90 9.15 17.84
CA ASN A 4 -4.93 8.12 17.78
C ASN A 4 -4.39 6.74 17.36
N GLY A 5 -4.79 5.68 18.09
CA GLY A 5 -4.46 4.28 17.80
C GLY A 5 -5.00 3.69 16.49
N GLY A 6 -5.22 4.51 15.45
CA GLY A 6 -5.56 4.09 14.08
C GLY A 6 -4.33 3.77 13.22
N THR A 7 -3.13 4.24 13.59
CA THR A 7 -1.90 3.99 12.82
C THR A 7 -1.54 2.49 12.78
N SER A 8 -1.86 1.73 13.83
CA SER A 8 -1.67 0.27 13.87
C SER A 8 -2.74 -0.52 13.11
N ALA A 9 -3.99 -0.05 13.11
CA ALA A 9 -5.10 -0.72 12.41
C ALA A 9 -4.93 -0.69 10.88
N LYS A 10 -4.31 0.37 10.35
CA LYS A 10 -4.07 0.52 8.92
C LYS A 10 -2.75 -0.08 8.44
N THR A 11 -1.88 -0.53 9.36
CA THR A 11 -0.58 -1.11 8.98
C THR A 11 -0.76 -2.42 8.22
N LEU A 12 -1.72 -3.27 8.61
CA LEU A 12 -2.04 -4.50 7.89
C LEU A 12 -2.47 -4.22 6.44
N GLN A 13 -3.32 -3.21 6.25
CA GLN A 13 -3.82 -2.80 4.94
C GLN A 13 -2.70 -2.27 4.02
N VAL A 14 -1.68 -1.63 4.60
CA VAL A 14 -0.48 -1.21 3.86
C VAL A 14 0.33 -2.42 3.38
N TYR A 15 0.53 -3.44 4.23
CA TYR A 15 1.23 -4.66 3.82
C TYR A 15 0.46 -5.44 2.76
N GLU A 16 -0.86 -5.55 2.89
CA GLU A 16 -1.72 -6.18 1.88
C GLU A 16 -1.65 -5.47 0.53
N LEU A 17 -1.70 -4.13 0.55
CA LEU A 17 -1.57 -3.30 -0.65
C LEU A 17 -0.21 -3.52 -1.33
N GLN A 18 0.88 -3.48 -0.57
CA GLN A 18 2.23 -3.73 -1.10
C GLN A 18 2.34 -5.14 -1.69
N ALA A 19 1.87 -6.15 -0.96
CA ALA A 19 1.91 -7.54 -1.41
C ALA A 19 1.15 -7.74 -2.72
N LYS A 20 -0.04 -7.14 -2.84
CA LYS A 20 -0.86 -7.23 -4.06
C LYS A 20 -0.17 -6.61 -5.28
N GLU A 21 0.32 -5.39 -5.15
CA GLU A 21 0.93 -4.67 -6.28
C GLU A 21 2.26 -5.30 -6.72
N PHE A 22 3.09 -5.76 -5.78
CA PHE A 22 4.33 -6.48 -6.12
C PHE A 22 4.08 -7.88 -6.67
N THR A 23 3.02 -8.56 -6.22
CA THR A 23 2.60 -9.83 -6.85
C THR A 23 2.16 -9.61 -8.29
N GLY A 24 1.43 -8.52 -8.57
CA GLY A 24 1.05 -8.15 -9.94
C GLY A 24 2.26 -7.88 -10.83
N TYR A 25 3.29 -7.21 -10.29
CA TYR A 25 4.56 -7.00 -10.98
C TYR A 25 5.29 -8.32 -11.26
N TRP A 26 5.44 -9.20 -10.26
CA TRP A 26 6.09 -10.51 -10.45
C TRP A 26 5.32 -11.43 -11.39
N ALA A 27 4.00 -11.32 -11.46
CA ALA A 27 3.16 -12.02 -12.42
C ALA A 27 3.24 -11.44 -13.84
N GLY A 28 3.96 -10.33 -14.05
CA GLY A 28 4.09 -9.67 -15.36
C GLY A 28 2.82 -8.91 -15.80
N THR A 29 1.87 -8.68 -14.89
CA THR A 29 0.57 -8.05 -15.19
C THR A 29 0.62 -6.52 -15.13
N GLN A 30 1.66 -5.95 -14.52
CA GLN A 30 1.91 -4.51 -14.42
C GLN A 30 3.41 -4.23 -14.35
N SER A 31 3.83 -3.01 -14.70
CA SER A 31 5.23 -2.60 -14.56
C SER A 31 5.58 -2.23 -13.11
N LEU A 32 6.87 -2.22 -12.79
CA LEU A 32 7.37 -1.83 -11.47
C LEU A 32 6.95 -0.40 -11.10
N ASP A 33 7.07 0.54 -12.04
CA ASP A 33 6.65 1.93 -11.81
C ASP A 33 5.15 2.04 -11.51
N GLN A 34 4.34 1.23 -12.20
CA GLN A 34 2.89 1.21 -12.00
C GLN A 34 2.54 0.62 -10.62
N ALA A 35 3.23 -0.44 -10.20
CA ALA A 35 3.09 -1.00 -8.86
C ALA A 35 3.45 0.02 -7.77
N ILE A 36 4.58 0.70 -7.91
CA ILE A 36 5.03 1.72 -6.93
C ILE A 36 4.02 2.88 -6.87
N ALA A 37 3.55 3.38 -8.02
CA ALA A 37 2.57 4.45 -8.07
C ALA A 37 1.24 4.07 -7.39
N ASN A 38 0.75 2.84 -7.61
CA ASN A 38 -0.46 2.33 -6.98
C ASN A 38 -0.30 2.19 -5.46
N VAL A 39 0.84 1.67 -4.99
CA VAL A 39 1.16 1.58 -3.56
C VAL A 39 1.17 2.96 -2.93
N VAL A 40 1.88 3.93 -3.51
CA VAL A 40 1.95 5.30 -2.97
C VAL A 40 0.56 5.94 -2.88
N LYS A 41 -0.26 5.78 -3.92
CA LYS A 41 -1.63 6.30 -3.95
C LYS A 41 -2.52 5.64 -2.90
N GLY A 42 -2.44 4.31 -2.75
CA GLY A 42 -3.24 3.58 -1.77
C GLY A 42 -2.81 3.89 -0.32
N MET A 43 -1.50 3.99 -0.06
CA MET A 43 -0.99 4.41 1.25
C MET A 43 -1.42 5.84 1.60
N ALA A 44 -1.41 6.78 0.65
CA ALA A 44 -1.87 8.15 0.87
C ALA A 44 -3.36 8.23 1.22
N GLY A 45 -4.18 7.32 0.69
CA GLY A 45 -5.59 7.18 1.07
C GLY A 45 -5.79 6.54 2.44
N LEU A 46 -4.92 5.58 2.80
CA LEU A 46 -4.95 4.94 4.11
C LEU A 46 -4.43 5.85 5.22
N LEU A 47 -3.45 6.71 4.98
CA LEU A 47 -2.87 7.57 6.01
C LEU A 47 -3.62 8.90 6.23
N LYS A 48 -4.71 9.13 5.48
CA LYS A 48 -5.71 10.19 5.75
C LYS A 48 -6.71 9.75 6.82
#